data_AF-A0AAX2TLD1-F1
#
_entry.id   AF-A0AAX2TLD1-F1
#
_cell.length_a   1.000
_cell.length_b   1.000
_cell.length_c   1.000
_cell.angle_alpha   90.00
_cell.angle_beta   90.00
_cell.angle_gamma   90.00
#
_symmetry.space_group_name_H-M   'P 1'
#
loop_
_entity.id
_entity.type
_entity.pdbx_description
1 polymer ?
#
loop_
_entity_poly.entity_id
_entity_poly.type
_entity_poly.pdbx_seq_one_letter_code
_entity_poly.pdbx_strand_id
1 'polypeptide(L)' 'SWGSMLSEARDQITTAPWLSVFPGLAIFLTVLGLNLLGDGLRDVLDPQSRSRRA' A
#
# COMPACT_ATOMS: atom_id res chain seq x y z
N SER A 1 3.64 16.85 -7.84
CA SER A 1 2.69 15.75 -7.53
C SER A 1 3.52 14.49 -7.25
N TRP A 2 2.94 13.41 -6.72
CA TRP A 2 3.71 12.17 -6.47
C TRP A 2 4.35 11.62 -7.76
N GLY A 3 3.73 11.87 -8.91
CA GLY A 3 4.29 11.57 -10.24
C GLY A 3 5.49 12.44 -10.65
N SER A 4 5.51 13.73 -10.26
CA SER A 4 6.69 14.58 -10.53
C SER A 4 7.89 14.18 -9.66
N MET A 5 7.64 13.78 -8.41
CA MET A 5 8.68 13.25 -7.50
C MET A 5 9.31 11.97 -8.06
N LEU A 6 8.52 11.08 -8.65
CA LEU A 6 9.04 9.86 -9.27
C LEU A 6 9.81 10.13 -10.58
N SER A 7 9.41 11.17 -11.32
CA SER A 7 10.12 11.62 -12.52
C SER A 7 11.48 12.23 -12.18
N GLU A 8 11.55 13.10 -11.16
CA GLU A 8 12.79 13.73 -10.69
C GLU A 8 13.75 12.71 -10.03
N ALA A 9 13.20 11.68 -9.38
CA ALA A 9 14.01 10.65 -8.75
C ALA A 9 14.68 9.68 -9.76
N ARG A 10 14.24 9.65 -11.04
CA ARG A 10 14.95 8.91 -12.10
C ARG A 10 16.30 9.53 -12.43
N ASP A 11 16.37 10.86 -12.49
CA ASP A 11 17.61 11.58 -12.83
C ASP A 11 18.58 11.63 -11.66
N GLN A 12 18.08 11.51 -10.42
CA GLN A 12 18.90 11.49 -9.20
C GLN A 12 19.04 10.10 -8.58
N ILE A 13 18.73 9.03 -9.31
CA ILE A 13 18.70 7.66 -8.75
C ILE A 13 20.07 7.22 -8.21
N THR A 14 21.15 7.77 -8.77
CA THR A 14 22.55 7.51 -8.37
C THR A 14 23.07 8.46 -7.30
N THR A 15 22.48 9.65 -7.14
CA THR A 15 22.97 10.70 -6.24
C THR A 15 22.13 10.81 -4.96
N ALA A 16 20.82 10.58 -5.04
CA ALA A 16 19.86 10.78 -3.97
C ALA A 16 18.76 9.70 -3.98
N PRO A 17 19.10 8.42 -3.70
CA PRO A 17 18.16 7.30 -3.77
C PRO A 17 16.95 7.43 -2.82
N TRP A 18 17.07 8.24 -1.76
CA TRP A 18 15.98 8.53 -0.82
C TRP A 18 14.78 9.27 -1.46
N LEU A 19 14.99 10.00 -2.56
CA LEU A 19 13.91 10.70 -3.27
C LEU A 19 12.89 9.73 -3.91
N SER A 20 13.32 8.51 -4.25
CA SER A 20 12.43 7.42 -4.73
C SER A 20 11.71 6.70 -3.59
N VAL A 21 12.31 6.66 -2.39
CA VAL A 21 11.79 5.87 -1.26
C VAL A 21 10.52 6.49 -0.69
N PHE A 22 10.46 7.81 -0.53
CA PHE A 22 9.27 8.49 -0.01
C PHE A 22 8.00 8.23 -0.81
N PRO A 23 7.95 8.50 -2.13
CA PRO A 23 6.78 8.21 -2.94
C PRO A 23 6.48 6.71 -3.03
N GLY A 24 7.51 5.85 -3.07
CA GLY A 24 7.33 4.39 -3.06
C GLY A 24 6.70 3.88 -1.76
N LEU A 25 7.17 4.35 -0.61
CA LEU A 25 6.65 3.98 0.70
C LEU A 25 5.22 4.48 0.89
N ALA A 26 4.92 5.68 0.42
CA ALA A 26 3.59 6.25 0.56
C ALA A 26 2.55 5.48 -0.28
N ILE A 27 2.93 5.00 -1.48
CA ILE A 27 2.08 4.08 -2.28
C ILE A 27 1.94 2.74 -1.56
N PHE A 28 3.05 2.16 -1.07
CA PHE A 28 3.04 0.89 -0.34
C PHE A 28 2.09 0.92 0.86
N LEU A 29 2.19 1.95 1.71
CA LEU A 29 1.33 2.12 2.87
C LEU A 29 -0.14 2.31 2.48
N THR A 30 -0.41 3.03 1.39
CA THR A 30 -1.79 3.20 0.88
C THR A 30 -2.37 1.86 0.44
N VAL A 31 -1.63 1.08 -0.35
CA VAL A 31 -2.08 -0.24 -0.83
C VAL A 31 -2.22 -1.22 0.33
N LEU A 32 -1.27 -1.22 1.29
CA LEU A 32 -1.31 -2.07 2.48
C LEU A 32 -2.53 -1.74 3.35
N GLY A 33 -2.76 -0.45 3.62
CA GLY A 33 -3.91 0.01 4.39
C GLY A 33 -5.23 -0.37 3.73
N LEU A 34 -5.34 -0.21 2.41
CA LEU A 34 -6.55 -0.62 1.66
C LEU A 34 -6.73 -2.14 1.63
N ASN A 35 -5.66 -2.93 1.52
CA ASN A 35 -5.74 -4.40 1.60
C ASN A 35 -6.24 -4.84 2.98
N LEU A 36 -5.63 -4.33 4.05
CA LEU A 36 -6.03 -4.68 5.42
C LEU A 36 -7.44 -4.20 5.76
N LEU A 37 -7.83 -3.02 5.28
CA LEU A 37 -9.21 -2.54 5.40
C LEU A 37 -10.18 -3.47 4.68
N GLY A 38 -9.84 -3.90 3.46
CA GLY A 38 -10.64 -4.84 2.67
C GLY A 38 -10.78 -6.19 3.36
N ASP A 39 -9.69 -6.73 3.89
CA ASP A 39 -9.68 -7.98 4.63
C ASP A 39 -10.46 -7.89 5.95
N GLY A 40 -10.29 -6.80 6.70
CA GLY A 40 -11.06 -6.56 7.93
C GLY A 40 -12.56 -6.36 7.66
N LEU A 41 -12.90 -5.64 6.58
CA LEU A 41 -14.28 -5.48 6.15
C LEU A 41 -14.88 -6.82 5.69
N ARG A 42 -14.10 -7.64 4.97
CA ARG A 42 -14.50 -8.98 4.56
C ARG A 42 -14.74 -9.89 5.76
N ASP A 43 -13.88 -9.86 6.77
CA ASP A 43 -14.01 -10.68 7.98
C ASP A 43 -15.26 -10.31 8.79
N VAL A 44 -15.61 -9.01 8.82
CA VAL A 44 -16.85 -8.52 9.44
C VAL A 44 -18.09 -8.86 8.60
N LEU A 45 -18.00 -8.81 7.27
CA LEU A 45 -19.12 -9.07 6.35
C LEU A 45 -19.32 -10.56 6.03
N ASP A 46 -18.32 -11.41 6.21
CA ASP A 46 -18.35 -12.85 5.93
C ASP A 46 -18.27 -13.68 7.24
N PRO A 47 -19.36 -13.72 8.05
CA PRO A 47 -19.40 -14.51 9.29
C PRO A 47 -19.46 -16.03 9.06
N GLN A 48 -19.29 -16.51 7.82
CA GLN A 48 -19.59 -17.89 7.40
C GLN A 48 -18.61 -18.95 7.93
N SER A 49 -17.49 -18.55 8.54
CA SER A 49 -16.51 -19.50 9.11
C SER A 49 -16.92 -20.09 10.47
N ARG A 50 -17.91 -19.52 11.18
CA ARG A 50 -18.39 -20.03 12.48
C ARG A 50 -19.46 -21.13 12.40
N SER A 51 -20.17 -21.27 11.28
CA SER A 51 -21.34 -22.16 11.21
C SER A 51 -21.07 -23.56 10.64
N ARG A 52 -19.83 -23.89 10.25
CA ARG A 52 -19.52 -25.19 9.61
C ARG A 52 -18.86 -26.22 10.53
N ARG A 53 -18.87 -25.98 11.85
CA ARG A 53 -18.34 -26.87 12.90
C ARG A 53 -19.35 -27.15 14.03
N ALA A 54 -20.65 -27.08 13.76
CA ALA A 54 -21.68 -27.59 14.67
C ALA A 54 -22.45 -28.72 13.98
#